data_AF-A0A1Z4N484-F1
#
_entry.id   AF-A0A1Z4N484-F1
#
_cell.length_a   1.000
_cell.length_b   1.000
_cell.length_c   1.000
_cell.angle_alpha   90.00
_cell.angle_beta   90.00
_cell.angle_gamma   90.00
#
_symmetry.space_group_name_H-M   'P 1'
#
loop_
_entity.id
_entity.type
_entity.pdbx_description
1 polymer ?
#
loop_
_entity_poly.entity_id
_entity_poly.type
_entity_poly.pdbx_seq_one_letter_code
_entity_poly.pdbx_strand_id
1 'polypeptide(L)' 'MEFIKKIRESKNISSYRMSKELGFPSQKHYAAFEDTKQAVSMDKLIRLWRYSGLSAKAFLEMIEEEVGAKTTEELEE' A
#
# COMPACT_ATOMS: atom_id res chain seq x y z
N MET A 1 1.82 -1.02 -6.44
CA MET A 1 1.79 0.10 -5.50
C MET A 1 2.96 -0.03 -4.53
N GLU A 2 3.99 0.76 -4.76
CA GLU A 2 5.27 0.68 -4.03
C GLU A 2 5.12 1.02 -2.54
N PHE A 3 4.18 1.87 -2.14
CA PHE A 3 3.98 2.27 -0.74
C PHE A 3 3.51 1.11 0.13
N ILE A 4 2.64 0.23 -0.37
CA ILE A 4 2.19 -0.97 0.35
C ILE A 4 3.37 -1.91 0.62
N LYS A 5 4.24 -2.05 -0.40
CA LYS A 5 5.46 -2.84 -0.34
C LYS A 5 6.47 -2.26 0.65
N LYS A 6 6.69 -0.95 0.62
CA LYS A 6 7.53 -0.20 1.58
C LYS A 6 7.04 -0.39 3.02
N ILE A 7 5.73 -0.33 3.26
CA ILE A 7 5.16 -0.58 4.60
C ILE A 7 5.43 -2.01 5.06
N ARG A 8 5.22 -3.01 4.19
CA ARG A 8 5.52 -4.41 4.50
C ARG A 8 7.01 -4.62 4.83
N GLU A 9 7.91 -4.06 4.02
CA GLU A 9 9.35 -4.21 4.18
C GLU A 9 9.87 -3.47 5.43
N SER A 10 9.35 -2.29 5.75
CA SER A 10 9.69 -1.55 6.97
C SER A 10 9.38 -2.32 8.27
N LYS A 11 8.42 -3.26 8.21
CA LYS A 11 8.04 -4.13 9.33
C LYS A 11 8.73 -5.49 9.29
N ASN A 12 9.56 -5.75 8.29
CA ASN A 12 10.25 -7.03 8.07
C ASN A 12 9.30 -8.25 8.12
N ILE A 13 8.14 -8.14 7.48
CA ILE A 13 7.13 -9.20 7.45
C ILE A 13 7.00 -9.83 6.05
N SER A 14 6.64 -11.11 6.05
CA SER A 14 6.34 -11.82 4.81
C SER A 14 5.00 -11.37 4.21
N SER A 15 4.89 -11.44 2.88
CA SER A 15 3.64 -11.18 2.16
C SER A 15 2.50 -12.09 2.64
N TYR A 16 2.82 -13.31 3.08
CA TYR A 16 1.84 -14.20 3.70
C TYR A 16 1.23 -13.61 4.97
N ARG A 17 2.06 -13.14 5.91
CA ARG A 17 1.57 -12.54 7.16
C ARG A 17 0.77 -11.27 6.89
N MET A 18 1.27 -10.40 6.03
CA MET A 18 0.59 -9.16 5.65
C MET A 18 -0.77 -9.44 4.98
N SER A 19 -0.87 -10.49 4.16
CA SER A 19 -2.13 -10.90 3.54
C SER A 19 -3.20 -11.26 4.57
N LYS A 20 -2.83 -11.89 5.69
CA LYS A 20 -3.77 -12.25 6.77
C LYS A 20 -4.22 -11.03 7.56
N GLU A 21 -3.30 -10.14 7.91
CA GLU A 21 -3.59 -8.90 8.65
C GLU A 21 -4.56 -7.98 7.89
N LEU A 22 -4.39 -7.91 6.56
CA LEU A 22 -5.25 -7.12 5.68
C LEU A 22 -6.52 -7.86 5.23
N GLY A 23 -6.75 -9.09 5.70
CA GLY A 23 -7.96 -9.86 5.42
C GLY A 23 -8.06 -10.40 3.99
N PHE A 24 -6.93 -10.59 3.29
CA PHE A 24 -6.94 -11.24 1.99
C PHE A 24 -7.19 -12.75 2.11
N PRO A 25 -7.98 -13.33 1.19
CA PRO A 25 -8.26 -14.77 1.20
C PRO A 25 -7.00 -15.61 0.93
N SER A 26 -6.04 -15.08 0.17
CA SER A 26 -4.74 -15.73 -0.04
C SER A 26 -3.62 -14.74 -0.32
N GLN A 27 -2.37 -15.21 -0.14
CA GLN A 27 -1.17 -14.47 -0.50
C GLN A 27 -1.17 -14.03 -1.97
N LYS A 28 -1.72 -14.85 -2.89
CA LYS A 28 -1.80 -14.50 -4.31
C LYS A 28 -2.66 -13.25 -4.56
N HIS A 29 -3.76 -13.09 -3.82
CA HIS A 29 -4.61 -11.90 -3.92
C HIS A 29 -3.92 -10.66 -3.33
N TYR A 30 -3.12 -10.85 -2.28
CA TYR A 30 -2.30 -9.79 -1.73
C TYR A 30 -1.15 -9.39 -2.67
N ALA A 31 -0.46 -10.35 -3.28
CA ALA A 31 0.58 -10.06 -4.27
C ALA A 31 -0.01 -9.33 -5.48
N ALA A 32 -1.16 -9.77 -5.99
CA ALA A 32 -1.89 -9.04 -7.02
C ALA A 32 -2.28 -7.63 -6.53
N PHE A 33 -2.67 -7.46 -5.28
CA PHE A 33 -2.94 -6.14 -4.72
C PHE A 33 -1.70 -5.24 -4.60
N GLU A 34 -0.54 -5.80 -4.24
CA GLU A 34 0.74 -5.09 -4.27
C GLU A 34 1.14 -4.70 -5.70
N ASP A 35 0.90 -5.57 -6.69
CA ASP A 35 1.40 -5.37 -8.06
C ASP A 35 0.40 -4.64 -8.97
N THR A 36 -0.90 -4.64 -8.64
CA THR A 36 -1.94 -4.03 -9.48
C THR A 36 -2.02 -2.51 -9.30
N LYS A 37 -2.40 -1.82 -10.38
CA LYS A 37 -2.82 -0.40 -10.35
C LYS A 37 -4.30 -0.22 -9.97
N GLN A 38 -4.90 -1.20 -9.30
CA GLN A 38 -6.33 -1.17 -8.99
C GLN A 38 -6.62 -0.24 -7.81
N ALA A 39 -7.82 0.34 -7.80
CA ALA A 39 -8.29 1.16 -6.70
C ALA A 39 -8.31 0.34 -5.39
N VAL A 40 -7.67 0.88 -4.35
CA VAL A 40 -7.69 0.30 -3.00
C VAL A 40 -8.97 0.72 -2.29
N SER A 41 -9.69 -0.22 -1.69
CA SER A 41 -10.84 0.13 -0.86
C SER A 41 -10.41 0.91 0.39
N MET A 42 -11.21 1.88 0.82
CA MET A 42 -10.91 2.67 2.03
C MET A 42 -10.68 1.82 3.28
N ASP A 43 -11.43 0.72 3.47
CA ASP A 43 -11.22 -0.18 4.61
C ASP A 43 -9.80 -0.76 4.64
N LYS A 44 -9.28 -1.16 3.47
CA LYS A 44 -7.92 -1.69 3.36
C LYS A 44 -6.87 -0.61 3.61
N LEU A 45 -7.09 0.62 3.14
CA LEU A 45 -6.22 1.75 3.44
C LEU A 45 -6.17 2.04 4.94
N ILE A 46 -7.33 2.03 5.62
CA ILE A 46 -7.39 2.24 7.08
C ILE A 46 -6.65 1.12 7.82
N ARG A 47 -6.82 -0.15 7.41
CA ARG A 47 -6.07 -1.28 7.98
C ARG A 47 -4.58 -1.14 7.77
N LEU A 48 -4.15 -0.79 6.56
CA LEU A 48 -2.75 -0.57 6.21
C LEU A 48 -2.14 0.58 7.01
N TRP A 49 -2.88 1.68 7.18
CA TRP A 49 -2.48 2.81 8.01
C TRP A 49 -2.27 2.39 9.46
N ARG A 50 -3.25 1.74 10.08
CA ARG A 50 -3.14 1.23 11.44
C ARG A 50 -1.96 0.28 11.60
N TYR A 51 -1.74 -0.58 10.61
CA TYR A 51 -0.64 -1.53 10.60
C TYR A 51 0.74 -0.86 10.47
N SER A 52 0.84 0.19 9.66
CA SER A 52 2.08 0.95 9.47
C SER A 52 2.58 1.57 10.78
N GLY A 53 1.66 1.95 11.68
CA GLY A 53 1.98 2.70 12.90
C GLY A 53 2.46 4.13 12.61
N LEU A 54 2.29 4.62 11.38
CA LEU A 54 2.59 5.99 11.00
C LEU A 54 1.51 6.95 11.50
N SER A 55 1.88 8.21 11.69
CA SER A 55 0.90 9.28 11.85
C SER A 55 0.07 9.40 10.57
N ALA A 56 -1.16 9.92 10.68
CA ALA A 56 -2.01 10.13 9.50
C ALA A 56 -1.32 10.99 8.43
N LYS A 57 -0.56 12.03 8.85
CA LYS A 57 0.21 12.89 7.95
C LYS A 57 1.28 12.11 7.19
N ALA A 58 2.14 11.37 7.91
CA ALA A 58 3.23 10.61 7.29
C ALA A 58 2.72 9.50 6.37
N PHE A 59 1.58 8.89 6.71
CA PHE A 59 0.94 7.89 5.86
C PHE A 59 0.40 8.51 4.56
N LEU A 60 -0.22 9.69 4.64
CA LEU A 60 -0.71 10.42 3.47
C LEU A 60 0.43 10.92 2.59
N GLU A 61 1.49 11.49 3.16
CA GLU A 61 2.69 11.93 2.41
C GLU A 61 3.28 10.78 1.58
N MET A 62 3.36 9.57 2.14
CA MET A 62 3.85 8.39 1.42
C MET A 62 2.97 7.98 0.24
N ILE A 63 1.64 8.19 0.35
CA ILE A 63 0.70 7.97 -0.74
C ILE A 63 0.83 9.07 -1.80
N GLU A 64 0.91 10.33 -1.37
CA GLU A 64 1.06 11.49 -2.24
C GLU A 64 2.37 11.46 -3.02
N GLU A 65 3.47 11.00 -2.44
CA GLU A 65 4.73 10.79 -3.16
C GLU A 65 4.58 9.78 -4.29
N GLU A 66 3.85 8.67 -4.07
CA GLU A 66 3.66 7.67 -5.13
C GLU A 66 2.64 8.09 -6.19
N VAL A 67 1.54 8.75 -5.78
CA VAL A 67 0.49 9.18 -6.70
C VAL A 67 0.92 10.45 -7.44
N GLY A 68 1.41 11.46 -6.73
CA GLY A 68 1.85 12.74 -7.27
C GLY A 68 3.06 12.64 -8.20
N ALA A 69 3.99 11.71 -7.94
CA ALA A 69 5.06 11.40 -8.90
C ALA A 69 4.49 10.89 -10.24
N LYS A 70 3.45 10.05 -10.21
CA LYS A 70 2.82 9.50 -11.42
C LYS A 70 1.94 10.53 -12.14
N THR A 71 1.23 11.40 -11.42
CA THR A 71 0.41 12.45 -12.05
C THR A 71 1.25 13.50 -12.78
N THR A 72 2.49 13.72 -12.33
CA THR A 72 3.41 14.67 -12.98
C THR A 72 4.02 14.05 -14.25
N GLU A 73 4.38 12.76 -14.22
CA GLU A 73 4.86 12.03 -15.41
C GLU A 73 3.79 11.90 -16.51
N GLU A 74 2.51 11.70 -16.16
CA GLU A 74 1.40 11.63 -17.14
C GLU A 74 1.02 12.99 -17.76
N LEU A 75 1.52 14.12 -17.23
CA LEU A 75 1.30 15.46 -17.78
C LEU A 75 2.43 15.94 -18.71
N GLU A 76 3.56 15.22 -18.74
CA GLU A 76 4.73 15.54 -19.58
C GLU A 76 4.84 14.67 -20.85
N GLU A 77 3.92 13.70 -21.05
CA GLU A 77 3.71 12.94 -22.31
C GLU A 77 2.55 13.50 -23.15
#